data_AF-A0A2D9LNE7-F1
#
_entry.id   AF-A0A2D9LNE7-F1
#
_cell.length_a   1.000
_cell.length_b   1.000
_cell.length_c   1.000
_cell.angle_alpha   90.00
_cell.angle_beta   90.00
_cell.angle_gamma   90.00
#
_symmetry.space_group_name_H-M   'P 1'
#
loop_
_entity.id
_entity.type
_entity.pdbx_description
1 polymer ?
#
loop_
_entity_poly.entity_id
_entity_poly.type
_entity_poly.pdbx_seq_one_letter_code
_entity_poly.pdbx_strand_id
1 'polypeptide(L)'
;MDNREQMRSMNMRDAEKVLLQIRQLLNDLNIIFFLRHGTCLGAVRDRELIPWDDDIDIGSIIGMNNLDEESIYKTVNDFRAAGFEVKILQTNFHIGVELSKSGIPIDWTCYRIIEENIFQYPAIKIPVHLYKKLKPVCLLGEAFFVPNPPEEYLTLKYGPEWRVPKKMDFQGDIIDSISESAIIERSGISSRILKFLFPNKNVTRIQVLNCDMQPIEKMEVTVVGVGRQTTDHNGYAKFYLLNQDYYAMTIGSRKEREILYEEILRPGGEYRYVQDLNQRSGRIHVLTERIK
;
A
#
# COMPACT_ATOMS: atom_id res chain seq x y z
N MET A 1 -7.14 22.18 -21.78
CA MET A 1 -8.23 21.65 -20.94
C MET A 1 -7.57 20.79 -19.89
N ASP A 2 -7.67 21.23 -18.63
CA ASP A 2 -6.98 20.65 -17.46
C ASP A 2 -7.64 19.31 -17.14
N ASN A 3 -7.11 18.23 -17.70
CA ASN A 3 -7.57 16.87 -17.44
C ASN A 3 -6.70 16.27 -16.32
N ARG A 4 -6.63 16.96 -15.17
CA ARG A 4 -6.24 16.29 -13.93
C ARG A 4 -7.39 15.36 -13.63
N GLU A 5 -7.17 14.05 -13.72
CA GLU A 5 -8.10 13.09 -13.14
C GLU A 5 -8.38 13.54 -11.71
N GLN A 6 -9.59 14.06 -11.50
CA GLN A 6 -10.13 14.26 -10.16
C GLN A 6 -10.09 12.86 -9.54
N MET A 7 -9.18 12.64 -8.59
CA MET A 7 -9.20 11.43 -7.77
C MET A 7 -10.64 11.19 -7.36
N ARG A 8 -11.16 10.04 -7.76
CA ARG A 8 -12.59 9.76 -7.75
C ARG A 8 -12.99 9.49 -6.31
N SER A 9 -13.36 10.53 -5.57
CA SER A 9 -13.81 10.40 -4.19
C SER A 9 -15.02 9.46 -4.11
N MET A 10 -15.11 8.69 -3.04
CA MET A 10 -16.24 7.80 -2.79
C MET A 10 -17.57 8.56 -2.69
N ASN A 11 -18.68 7.87 -3.00
CA ASN A 11 -19.98 8.33 -2.53
C ASN A 11 -20.07 8.08 -1.02
N MET A 12 -20.01 9.15 -0.22
CA MET A 12 -19.95 9.04 1.24
C MET A 12 -21.11 8.25 1.85
N ARG A 13 -22.34 8.40 1.35
CA ARG A 13 -23.50 7.67 1.89
C ARG A 13 -23.39 6.17 1.66
N ASP A 14 -22.83 5.77 0.52
CA ASP A 14 -22.62 4.36 0.21
C ASP A 14 -21.41 3.82 0.97
N ALA A 15 -20.33 4.60 1.11
CA ALA A 15 -19.16 4.26 1.92
C ALA A 15 -19.53 4.00 3.39
N GLU A 16 -20.33 4.88 4.00
CA GLU A 16 -20.81 4.73 5.37
C GLU A 16 -21.62 3.43 5.56
N LYS A 17 -22.56 3.16 4.65
CA LYS A 17 -23.37 1.92 4.69
C LYS A 17 -22.51 0.67 4.52
N VAL A 18 -21.56 0.71 3.59
CA VAL A 18 -20.67 -0.41 3.31
C VAL A 18 -19.76 -0.69 4.51
N LEU A 19 -19.20 0.35 5.13
CA LEU A 19 -18.37 0.20 6.34
C LEU A 19 -19.16 -0.41 7.51
N LEU A 20 -20.40 0.06 7.73
CA LEU A 20 -21.29 -0.51 8.75
C LEU A 20 -21.66 -1.97 8.45
N GLN A 21 -21.88 -2.31 7.17
CA GLN A 21 -22.15 -3.69 6.77
C GLN A 21 -20.94 -4.60 7.00
N ILE A 22 -19.74 -4.15 6.64
CA ILE A 22 -18.49 -4.89 6.90
C ILE A 22 -18.31 -5.12 8.40
N ARG A 23 -18.54 -4.07 9.20
CA ARG A 23 -18.50 -4.17 10.66
C ARG A 23 -19.43 -5.26 11.17
N GLN A 24 -20.67 -5.31 10.69
CA GLN A 24 -21.63 -6.33 11.08
C GLN A 24 -21.14 -7.74 10.71
N LEU A 25 -20.71 -7.94 9.46
CA LEU A 25 -20.25 -9.25 8.97
C LEU A 25 -19.05 -9.78 9.77
N LEU A 26 -18.07 -8.92 10.07
CA LEU A 26 -16.90 -9.31 10.85
C LEU A 26 -17.24 -9.57 12.33
N ASN A 27 -18.16 -8.79 12.92
CA ASN A 27 -18.64 -9.03 14.28
C ASN A 27 -19.38 -10.36 14.40
N ASP A 28 -20.20 -10.73 13.42
CA ASP A 28 -20.94 -11.99 13.41
C ASP A 28 -20.00 -13.21 13.41
N LEU A 29 -18.77 -13.02 12.93
CA LEU A 29 -17.69 -14.01 12.93
C LEU A 29 -16.74 -13.89 14.14
N ASN A 30 -17.00 -12.95 15.06
CA ASN A 30 -16.13 -12.59 16.18
C ASN A 30 -14.69 -12.20 15.76
N ILE A 31 -14.52 -11.69 14.55
CA ILE A 31 -13.25 -11.20 14.02
C ILE A 31 -13.11 -9.72 14.38
N ILE A 32 -12.07 -9.37 15.13
CA ILE A 32 -11.77 -7.96 15.42
C ILE A 32 -10.86 -7.42 14.32
N PHE A 33 -11.31 -6.36 13.66
CA PHE A 33 -10.52 -5.56 12.73
C PHE A 33 -10.28 -4.17 13.29
N PHE A 34 -9.32 -3.46 12.71
CA PHE A 34 -9.02 -2.07 13.00
C PHE A 34 -9.09 -1.23 11.74
N LEU A 35 -9.45 0.05 11.89
CA LEU A 35 -9.31 1.04 10.83
C LEU A 35 -7.82 1.33 10.63
N ARG A 36 -7.41 1.55 9.38
CA ARG A 36 -6.04 1.91 9.01
C ARG A 36 -6.04 3.06 8.00
N HIS A 37 -4.85 3.58 7.71
CA HIS A 37 -4.64 4.59 6.65
C HIS A 37 -5.65 5.76 6.72
N GLY A 38 -6.28 6.15 5.62
CA GLY A 38 -7.14 7.33 5.51
C GLY A 38 -8.39 7.20 6.40
N THR A 39 -8.95 5.99 6.46
CA THR A 39 -10.09 5.67 7.33
C THR A 39 -9.75 5.83 8.82
N CYS A 40 -8.59 5.37 9.28
CA CYS A 40 -8.12 5.61 10.66
C CYS A 40 -7.83 7.09 10.92
N LEU A 41 -7.21 7.76 9.96
CA LEU A 41 -6.87 9.19 10.08
C LEU A 41 -8.14 10.03 10.25
N GLY A 42 -9.14 9.82 9.40
CA GLY A 42 -10.44 10.48 9.50
C GLY A 42 -11.12 10.20 10.84
N ALA A 43 -11.19 8.92 11.25
CA ALA A 43 -11.82 8.54 12.51
C ALA A 43 -11.19 9.21 13.75
N VAL A 44 -9.86 9.37 13.76
CA VAL A 44 -9.12 9.94 14.90
C VAL A 44 -9.09 11.47 14.85
N ARG A 45 -8.83 12.05 13.68
CA ARG A 45 -8.65 13.49 13.50
C ARG A 45 -9.99 14.23 13.39
N ASP A 46 -10.86 13.73 12.51
CA ASP A 46 -12.07 14.43 12.07
C ASP A 46 -13.34 13.83 12.69
N ARG A 47 -13.25 12.58 13.20
CA ARG A 47 -14.38 11.76 13.69
C ARG A 47 -15.39 11.42 12.59
N GLU A 48 -14.93 11.43 11.35
CA GLU A 48 -15.68 11.10 10.14
C GLU A 48 -14.76 10.46 9.10
N LEU A 49 -15.33 9.93 8.02
CA LEU A 49 -14.55 9.50 6.86
C LEU A 49 -14.06 10.75 6.10
N ILE A 50 -12.84 10.70 5.54
CA ILE A 50 -12.27 11.83 4.83
C ILE A 50 -13.05 12.06 3.52
N PRO A 51 -13.62 13.26 3.27
CA PRO A 51 -14.54 13.47 2.13
C PRO A 51 -13.91 13.32 0.74
N TRP A 52 -12.59 13.31 0.65
CA TRP A 52 -11.84 13.17 -0.60
C TRP A 52 -11.05 11.86 -0.68
N ASP A 53 -11.22 10.95 0.29
CA ASP A 53 -10.71 9.57 0.14
C ASP A 53 -11.50 8.85 -0.96
N ASP A 54 -10.83 7.91 -1.60
CA ASP A 54 -11.34 7.07 -2.68
C ASP A 54 -11.58 5.62 -2.26
N ASP A 55 -11.21 5.23 -1.03
CA ASP A 55 -11.38 3.88 -0.50
C ASP A 55 -11.66 3.80 1.02
N ILE A 56 -11.97 2.58 1.48
CA ILE A 56 -12.06 2.24 2.90
C ILE A 56 -10.93 1.28 3.25
N ASP A 57 -10.18 1.61 4.29
CA ASP A 57 -8.98 0.91 4.69
C ASP A 57 -9.17 0.22 6.06
N ILE A 58 -9.20 -1.11 6.05
CA ILE A 58 -9.35 -1.92 7.28
C ILE A 58 -8.30 -3.03 7.37
N GLY A 59 -7.92 -3.41 8.58
CA GLY A 59 -6.86 -4.38 8.80
C GLY A 59 -7.15 -5.35 9.93
N SER A 60 -6.54 -6.52 9.83
CA SER A 60 -6.49 -7.55 10.87
C SER A 60 -5.09 -8.17 10.89
N ILE A 61 -4.72 -8.88 11.96
CA ILE A 61 -3.42 -9.56 12.06
C ILE A 61 -3.66 -11.06 12.21
N ILE A 62 -3.06 -11.85 11.33
CA ILE A 62 -3.14 -13.31 11.36
C ILE A 62 -2.49 -13.82 12.64
N GLY A 63 -3.21 -14.64 13.40
CA GLY A 63 -2.82 -15.14 14.71
C GLY A 63 -3.23 -14.23 15.89
N MET A 64 -3.96 -13.15 15.64
CA MET A 64 -4.51 -12.25 16.67
C MET A 64 -6.02 -12.08 16.50
N ASN A 65 -6.72 -11.82 17.60
CA ASN A 65 -8.13 -11.44 17.63
C ASN A 65 -9.06 -12.35 16.78
N ASN A 66 -8.91 -13.66 16.94
CA ASN A 66 -9.68 -14.72 16.26
C ASN A 66 -9.54 -14.74 14.73
N LEU A 67 -8.43 -14.21 14.20
CA LEU A 67 -8.12 -14.32 12.79
C LEU A 67 -7.01 -15.35 12.55
N ASP A 68 -7.27 -16.27 11.64
CA ASP A 68 -6.31 -17.19 11.03
C ASP A 68 -6.59 -17.27 9.52
N GLU A 69 -5.78 -18.02 8.77
CA GLU A 69 -5.96 -18.09 7.31
C GLU A 69 -7.30 -18.75 6.92
N GLU A 70 -7.77 -19.75 7.66
CA GLU A 70 -9.02 -20.45 7.37
C GLU A 70 -10.23 -19.50 7.53
N SER A 71 -10.29 -18.79 8.65
CA SER A 71 -11.33 -17.80 8.94
C SER A 71 -11.33 -16.64 7.94
N ILE A 72 -10.18 -16.23 7.40
CA ILE A 72 -10.12 -15.25 6.29
C ILE A 72 -10.88 -15.77 5.07
N TYR A 73 -10.58 -16.99 4.61
CA TYR A 73 -11.24 -17.55 3.44
C TYR A 73 -12.74 -17.82 3.67
N LYS A 74 -13.14 -18.19 4.89
CA LYS A 74 -14.55 -18.27 5.26
C LYS A 74 -15.22 -16.89 5.16
N THR A 75 -14.61 -15.86 5.73
CA THR A 75 -15.12 -14.48 5.69
C THR A 75 -15.24 -13.96 4.26
N VAL A 76 -14.30 -14.30 3.38
CA VAL A 76 -14.38 -13.99 1.95
C VAL A 76 -15.66 -14.56 1.32
N ASN A 77 -16.05 -15.78 1.66
CA ASN A 77 -17.29 -16.38 1.16
C ASN A 77 -18.52 -15.64 1.69
N ASP A 78 -18.49 -15.22 2.96
CA ASP A 78 -19.56 -14.43 3.57
C ASP A 78 -19.68 -13.04 2.90
N PHE A 79 -18.55 -12.39 2.55
CA PHE A 79 -18.55 -11.16 1.74
C PHE A 79 -19.15 -11.38 0.35
N ARG A 80 -18.75 -12.44 -0.36
CA ARG A 80 -19.34 -12.76 -1.67
C ARG A 80 -20.85 -13.00 -1.59
N ALA A 81 -21.30 -13.75 -0.57
CA ALA A 81 -22.72 -14.00 -0.33
C ALA A 81 -23.49 -12.70 0.00
N ALA A 82 -22.82 -11.75 0.66
CA ALA A 82 -23.34 -10.41 0.90
C ALA A 82 -23.27 -9.47 -0.33
N GLY A 83 -22.82 -9.95 -1.50
CA GLY A 83 -22.80 -9.20 -2.75
C GLY A 83 -21.59 -8.27 -2.92
N PHE A 84 -20.48 -8.55 -2.22
CA PHE A 84 -19.20 -7.90 -2.50
C PHE A 84 -18.50 -8.61 -3.66
N GLU A 85 -17.91 -7.85 -4.57
CA GLU A 85 -16.86 -8.34 -5.45
C GLU A 85 -15.59 -8.52 -4.63
N VAL A 86 -14.85 -9.62 -4.85
CA VAL A 86 -13.69 -9.97 -4.03
C VAL A 86 -12.54 -10.46 -4.89
N LYS A 87 -11.38 -9.82 -4.76
CA LYS A 87 -10.09 -10.31 -5.25
C LYS A 87 -9.16 -10.56 -4.08
N ILE A 88 -8.30 -11.56 -4.21
CA ILE A 88 -7.35 -11.93 -3.16
C ILE A 88 -5.94 -11.81 -3.73
N LEU A 89 -5.09 -11.08 -3.02
CA LEU A 89 -3.65 -11.01 -3.25
C LEU A 89 -2.94 -11.60 -2.05
N GLN A 90 -2.27 -12.74 -2.23
CA GLN A 90 -1.47 -13.36 -1.17
C GLN A 90 0.01 -13.09 -1.40
N THR A 91 0.67 -12.54 -0.39
CA THR A 91 2.11 -12.28 -0.37
C THR A 91 2.74 -12.91 0.85
N ASN A 92 4.07 -12.86 0.97
CA ASN A 92 4.76 -13.26 2.20
C ASN A 92 4.45 -12.35 3.39
N PHE A 93 3.92 -11.13 3.17
CA PHE A 93 3.70 -10.13 4.21
C PHE A 93 2.25 -10.07 4.68
N HIS A 94 1.28 -10.41 3.82
CA HIS A 94 -0.14 -10.28 4.11
C HIS A 94 -1.00 -11.14 3.17
N ILE A 95 -2.29 -11.27 3.50
CA ILE A 95 -3.36 -11.64 2.57
C ILE A 95 -4.21 -10.38 2.40
N GLY A 96 -4.20 -9.80 1.20
CA GLY A 96 -5.00 -8.64 0.83
C GLY A 96 -6.31 -9.13 0.24
N VAL A 97 -7.42 -8.71 0.82
CA VAL A 97 -8.76 -8.96 0.30
C VAL A 97 -9.30 -7.63 -0.22
N GLU A 98 -9.12 -7.42 -1.52
CA GLU A 98 -9.68 -6.27 -2.23
C GLU A 98 -11.19 -6.52 -2.42
N LEU A 99 -12.00 -5.71 -1.77
CA LEU A 99 -13.46 -5.78 -1.86
C LEU A 99 -13.98 -4.58 -2.65
N SER A 100 -15.09 -4.78 -3.36
CA SER A 100 -15.84 -3.67 -3.94
C SER A 100 -17.33 -3.90 -3.80
N LYS A 101 -18.07 -2.85 -3.43
CA LYS A 101 -19.54 -2.88 -3.39
C LYS A 101 -20.11 -1.48 -3.58
N SER A 102 -21.15 -1.36 -4.39
CA SER A 102 -21.76 -0.05 -4.74
C SER A 102 -20.75 0.96 -5.31
N GLY A 103 -19.69 0.48 -5.97
CA GLY A 103 -18.61 1.33 -6.48
C GLY A 103 -17.67 1.87 -5.40
N ILE A 104 -17.72 1.36 -4.17
CA ILE A 104 -16.83 1.68 -3.07
C ILE A 104 -15.72 0.63 -3.01
N PRO A 105 -14.45 0.99 -3.24
CA PRO A 105 -13.29 0.13 -2.98
C PRO A 105 -13.06 0.00 -1.48
N ILE A 106 -12.71 -1.21 -1.03
CA ILE A 106 -12.33 -1.48 0.36
C ILE A 106 -11.14 -2.42 0.36
N ASP A 107 -10.09 -2.03 1.07
CA ASP A 107 -8.93 -2.85 1.32
C ASP A 107 -9.00 -3.48 2.72
N TRP A 108 -9.29 -4.78 2.76
CA TRP A 108 -9.11 -5.57 3.98
C TRP A 108 -7.77 -6.29 3.94
N THR A 109 -6.77 -5.74 4.62
CA THR A 109 -5.43 -6.34 4.70
C THR A 109 -5.24 -7.17 5.96
N CYS A 110 -5.00 -8.47 5.79
CA CYS A 110 -4.68 -9.40 6.87
C CYS A 110 -3.15 -9.60 6.97
N TYR A 111 -2.53 -8.93 7.94
CA TYR A 111 -1.07 -8.88 8.06
C TYR A 111 -0.47 -10.11 8.73
N ARG A 112 0.73 -10.50 8.29
CA ARG A 112 1.61 -11.45 8.99
C ARG A 112 2.62 -10.70 9.85
N ILE A 113 2.90 -11.22 11.04
CA ILE A 113 3.91 -10.69 11.94
C ILE A 113 5.30 -11.17 11.49
N ILE A 114 6.22 -10.23 11.31
CA ILE A 114 7.62 -10.49 10.97
C ILE A 114 8.47 -9.64 11.91
N GLU A 115 9.31 -10.30 12.71
CA GLU A 115 10.21 -9.64 13.67
C GLU A 115 9.49 -8.61 14.56
N GLU A 116 8.37 -8.98 15.19
CA GLU A 116 7.52 -8.10 16.03
C GLU A 116 6.87 -6.90 15.30
N ASN A 117 6.82 -6.93 13.96
CA ASN A 117 6.25 -5.86 13.15
C ASN A 117 5.30 -6.38 12.09
N ILE A 118 4.43 -5.50 11.60
CA ILE A 118 3.70 -5.66 10.34
C ILE A 118 4.19 -4.60 9.36
N PHE A 119 4.03 -4.87 8.06
CA PHE A 119 4.44 -3.96 7.01
C PHE A 119 3.24 -3.46 6.24
N GLN A 120 2.98 -2.16 6.34
CA GLN A 120 1.91 -1.49 5.61
C GLN A 120 2.48 -0.79 4.39
N TYR A 121 1.70 -0.76 3.31
CA TYR A 121 2.08 -0.09 2.08
C TYR A 121 2.42 1.41 2.34
N PRO A 122 3.44 2.01 1.69
CA PRO A 122 4.29 1.40 0.66
C PRO A 122 5.47 0.57 1.18
N ALA A 123 5.86 0.68 2.45
CA ALA A 123 6.81 -0.21 3.12
C ALA A 123 6.99 0.12 4.62
N ILE A 124 5.99 0.75 5.23
CA ILE A 124 6.10 1.29 6.58
C ILE A 124 6.04 0.14 7.58
N LYS A 125 7.11 0.04 8.37
CA LYS A 125 7.23 -0.91 9.47
C LYS A 125 6.43 -0.38 10.66
N ILE A 126 5.36 -1.08 11.03
CA ILE A 126 4.53 -0.73 12.19
C ILE A 126 4.71 -1.80 13.27
N PRO A 127 5.13 -1.43 14.49
CA PRO A 127 5.26 -2.38 15.60
C PRO A 127 3.94 -3.05 15.99
N VAL A 128 4.00 -4.35 16.29
CA VAL A 128 2.81 -5.14 16.69
C VAL A 128 2.26 -4.71 18.05
N HIS A 129 3.07 -4.06 18.92
CA HIS A 129 2.59 -3.62 20.24
C HIS A 129 1.40 -2.67 20.15
N LEU A 130 1.30 -1.89 19.07
CA LEU A 130 0.19 -0.97 18.81
C LEU A 130 -1.16 -1.68 18.61
N TYR A 131 -1.13 -2.98 18.32
CA TYR A 131 -2.33 -3.79 18.03
C TYR A 131 -2.68 -4.77 19.14
N LYS A 132 -1.84 -4.92 20.17
CA LYS A 132 -2.10 -5.83 21.31
C LYS A 132 -3.34 -5.42 22.11
N LYS A 133 -3.59 -4.11 22.22
CA LYS A 133 -4.78 -3.54 22.87
C LYS A 133 -5.29 -2.37 22.07
N LEU A 134 -6.12 -2.65 21.08
CA LEU A 134 -6.73 -1.64 20.22
C LEU A 134 -7.53 -0.62 21.03
N LYS A 135 -7.53 0.63 20.56
CA LYS A 135 -8.28 1.73 21.17
C LYS A 135 -9.65 1.84 20.48
N PRO A 136 -10.77 1.83 21.22
CA PRO A 136 -12.07 2.10 20.63
C PRO A 136 -12.20 3.59 20.27
N VAL A 137 -12.82 3.87 19.13
CA VAL A 137 -13.21 5.21 18.66
C VAL A 137 -14.66 5.16 18.17
N CYS A 138 -15.37 6.28 18.25
CA CYS A 138 -16.72 6.40 17.70
C CYS A 138 -16.63 6.94 16.28
N LEU A 139 -17.21 6.21 15.33
CA LEU A 139 -17.32 6.61 13.93
C LEU A 139 -18.69 6.13 13.44
N LEU A 140 -19.45 7.01 12.76
CA LEU A 140 -20.82 6.71 12.29
C LEU A 140 -21.78 6.22 13.40
N GLY A 141 -21.61 6.74 14.61
CA GLY A 141 -22.42 6.35 15.78
C GLY A 141 -22.06 4.99 16.39
N GLU A 142 -21.10 4.26 15.80
CA GLU A 142 -20.71 2.91 16.20
C GLU A 142 -19.28 2.89 16.76
N ALA A 143 -18.97 1.83 17.52
CA ALA A 143 -17.61 1.61 18.03
C ALA A 143 -16.75 0.88 16.98
N PHE A 144 -15.64 1.51 16.61
CA PHE A 144 -14.58 0.93 15.79
C PHE A 144 -13.26 0.90 16.55
N PHE A 145 -12.30 0.13 16.06
CA PHE A 145 -10.98 0.02 16.68
C PHE A 145 -9.90 0.66 15.83
N VAL A 146 -8.92 1.28 16.50
CA VAL A 146 -7.71 1.83 15.88
C VAL A 146 -6.47 1.34 16.66
N PRO A 147 -5.27 1.44 16.06
CA PRO A 147 -4.01 1.20 16.78
C PRO A 147 -3.89 2.08 18.03
N ASN A 148 -3.14 1.62 19.04
CA ASN A 148 -3.06 2.28 20.34
C ASN A 148 -1.61 2.46 20.82
N PRO A 149 -1.15 3.70 21.06
CA PRO A 149 -1.88 4.96 20.88
C PRO A 149 -2.02 5.33 19.39
N PRO A 150 -3.18 5.85 18.94
CA PRO A 150 -3.39 6.21 17.54
C PRO A 150 -2.45 7.31 17.08
N GLU A 151 -2.02 8.20 17.97
CA GLU A 151 -1.10 9.28 17.67
C GLU A 151 0.29 8.75 17.27
N GLU A 152 0.77 7.66 17.89
CA GLU A 152 2.03 7.01 17.50
C GLU A 152 1.90 6.36 16.13
N TYR A 153 0.81 5.61 15.90
CA TYR A 153 0.53 5.00 14.59
C TYR A 153 0.47 6.04 13.46
N LEU A 154 -0.31 7.11 13.64
CA LEU A 154 -0.47 8.15 12.62
C LEU A 154 0.84 8.92 12.39
N THR A 155 1.67 9.10 13.43
CA THR A 155 3.01 9.69 13.28
C THR A 155 3.95 8.77 12.50
N LEU A 156 3.93 7.46 12.76
CA LEU A 156 4.72 6.49 11.98
C LEU A 156 4.25 6.41 10.52
N LYS A 157 2.94 6.54 10.29
CA LYS A 157 2.33 6.37 8.96
C LYS A 157 2.44 7.62 8.08
N TYR A 158 2.27 8.81 8.65
CA TYR A 158 2.12 10.08 7.92
C TYR A 158 3.12 11.15 8.34
N GLY A 159 4.00 10.88 9.31
CA GLY A 159 4.92 11.86 9.88
C GLY A 159 4.28 12.76 10.94
N PRO A 160 5.06 13.67 11.54
CA PRO A 160 4.62 14.48 12.69
C PRO A 160 3.48 15.45 12.36
N GLU A 161 3.34 15.85 11.10
CA GLU A 161 2.35 16.82 10.62
C GLU A 161 1.01 16.17 10.21
N TRP A 162 0.74 14.91 10.61
CA TRP A 162 -0.47 14.17 10.22
C TRP A 162 -1.80 14.87 10.59
N ARG A 163 -1.76 15.78 11.57
CA ARG A 163 -2.91 16.59 11.98
C ARG A 163 -3.28 17.67 10.97
N VAL A 164 -2.38 18.05 10.07
CA VAL A 164 -2.65 19.02 9.01
C VAL A 164 -3.32 18.29 7.85
N PRO A 165 -4.57 18.64 7.48
CA PRO A 165 -5.23 18.02 6.34
C PRO A 165 -4.46 18.24 5.05
N LYS A 166 -4.20 17.16 4.32
CA LYS A 166 -3.56 17.17 3.00
C LYS A 166 -4.45 16.43 2.02
N LYS A 167 -4.84 17.12 0.94
CA LYS A 167 -5.65 16.55 -0.14
C LYS A 167 -4.81 16.02 -1.30
N MET A 168 -3.65 16.63 -1.53
CA MET A 168 -2.69 16.24 -2.57
C MET A 168 -1.28 16.17 -1.95
N ASP A 169 -0.36 15.54 -2.67
CA ASP A 169 1.08 15.50 -2.39
C ASP A 169 1.49 14.82 -1.06
N PHE A 170 0.56 14.19 -0.33
CA PHE A 170 0.86 13.44 0.89
C PHE A 170 1.81 12.25 0.66
N GLN A 171 1.79 11.69 -0.55
CA GLN A 171 2.60 10.54 -0.97
C GLN A 171 4.10 10.80 -0.81
N GLY A 172 4.53 12.03 -1.11
CA GLY A 172 5.93 12.46 -0.98
C GLY A 172 6.39 12.44 0.48
N ASP A 173 5.59 12.98 1.39
CA ASP A 173 5.89 13.00 2.82
C ASP A 173 6.00 11.58 3.39
N ILE A 174 5.10 10.67 2.98
CA ILE A 174 5.13 9.26 3.38
C ILE A 174 6.43 8.63 2.91
N ILE A 175 6.78 8.76 1.62
CA ILE A 175 8.00 8.16 1.06
C ILE A 175 9.25 8.74 1.72
N ASP A 176 9.31 10.05 1.97
CA ASP A 176 10.44 10.71 2.62
C ASP A 176 10.59 10.34 4.10
N SER A 177 9.50 9.97 4.77
CA SER A 177 9.53 9.50 6.16
C SER A 177 10.12 8.09 6.31
N ILE A 178 10.14 7.29 5.24
CA ILE A 178 10.70 5.95 5.25
C ILE A 178 12.22 6.06 5.23
N SER A 179 12.88 5.61 6.30
CA SER A 179 14.34 5.74 6.41
C SER A 179 15.06 4.99 5.28
N GLU A 180 16.10 5.62 4.70
CA GLU A 180 16.98 4.95 3.73
C GLU A 180 17.59 3.66 4.33
N SER A 181 17.81 3.63 5.64
CA SER A 181 18.30 2.42 6.35
C SER A 181 17.32 1.25 6.30
N ALA A 182 16.00 1.49 6.40
CA ALA A 182 14.99 0.43 6.30
C ALA A 182 14.91 -0.15 4.88
N ILE A 183 15.16 0.67 3.86
CA ILE A 183 15.29 0.26 2.46
C ILE A 183 16.55 -0.62 2.28
N ILE A 184 17.67 -0.23 2.92
CA ILE A 184 18.96 -0.94 2.82
C ILE A 184 18.97 -2.24 3.63
N GLU A 185 18.40 -2.30 4.83
CA GLU A 185 18.36 -3.52 5.66
C GLU A 185 17.62 -4.67 4.96
N ARG A 186 16.52 -4.36 4.27
CA ARG A 186 15.81 -5.35 3.43
C ARG A 186 16.62 -5.82 2.22
N SER A 187 17.46 -4.95 1.66
CA SER A 187 18.43 -5.32 0.61
C SER A 187 19.55 -6.23 1.14
N GLY A 188 19.86 -6.16 2.44
CA GLY A 188 20.95 -6.91 3.09
C GLY A 188 20.60 -8.34 3.49
N ILE A 189 19.40 -8.58 4.02
CA ILE A 189 19.02 -9.90 4.58
C ILE A 189 18.35 -10.81 3.54
N SER A 190 17.84 -10.28 2.42
CA SER A 190 17.19 -11.09 1.38
C SER A 190 17.94 -11.13 0.04
N SER A 191 18.62 -10.05 -0.38
CA SER A 191 19.12 -9.99 -1.77
C SER A 191 20.27 -10.94 -2.05
N ARG A 192 21.18 -11.20 -1.10
CA ARG A 192 22.33 -12.11 -1.32
C ARG A 192 21.87 -13.57 -1.43
N ILE A 193 20.93 -13.98 -0.59
CA ILE A 193 20.40 -15.35 -0.57
C ILE A 193 19.48 -15.58 -1.79
N LEU A 194 18.62 -14.62 -2.13
CA LEU A 194 17.78 -14.71 -3.34
C LEU A 194 18.61 -14.70 -4.63
N LYS A 195 19.68 -13.88 -4.68
CA LYS A 195 20.67 -13.89 -5.77
C LYS A 195 21.37 -15.23 -5.92
N PHE A 196 21.71 -15.88 -4.80
CA PHE A 196 22.38 -17.18 -4.79
C PHE A 196 21.46 -18.33 -5.20
N LEU A 197 20.22 -18.35 -4.70
CA LEU A 197 19.26 -19.42 -4.98
C LEU A 197 18.59 -19.28 -6.36
N PHE A 198 18.42 -18.06 -6.88
CA PHE A 198 17.67 -17.80 -8.12
C PHE A 198 18.35 -16.74 -9.02
N PRO A 199 19.55 -17.03 -9.58
CA PRO A 199 20.43 -16.01 -10.14
C PRO A 199 19.86 -15.22 -11.34
N ASN A 200 18.99 -15.81 -12.18
CA ASN A 200 18.52 -15.15 -13.42
C ASN A 200 17.00 -15.16 -13.68
N LYS A 201 16.21 -16.01 -13.02
CA LYS A 201 14.77 -16.15 -13.31
C LYS A 201 13.87 -15.15 -12.56
N ASN A 202 14.36 -14.53 -11.48
CA ASN A 202 13.55 -13.67 -10.61
C ASN A 202 13.95 -12.19 -10.63
N VAL A 203 14.88 -11.80 -11.52
CA VAL A 203 15.33 -10.40 -11.62
C VAL A 203 14.26 -9.57 -12.33
N THR A 204 13.60 -8.70 -11.56
CA THR A 204 12.68 -7.70 -12.10
C THR A 204 13.49 -6.57 -12.74
N ARG A 205 13.14 -6.22 -13.98
CA ARG A 205 13.85 -5.20 -14.78
C ARG A 205 12.92 -4.04 -15.07
N ILE A 206 13.40 -2.82 -14.86
CA ILE A 206 12.65 -1.60 -15.13
C ILE A 206 13.49 -0.77 -16.08
N GLN A 207 13.00 -0.59 -17.30
CA GLN A 207 13.65 0.25 -18.30
C GLN A 207 13.09 1.67 -18.23
N VAL A 208 13.95 2.65 -18.05
CA VAL A 208 13.61 4.06 -18.03
C VAL A 208 13.92 4.67 -19.39
N LEU A 209 12.90 5.23 -20.02
CA LEU A 209 12.96 5.87 -21.33
C LEU A 209 12.57 7.35 -21.24
N ASN A 210 13.16 8.19 -22.10
CA ASN A 210 12.71 9.57 -22.29
C ASN A 210 11.46 9.63 -23.19
N CYS A 211 10.92 10.83 -23.45
CA CYS A 211 9.74 11.03 -24.28
C CYS A 211 9.94 10.60 -25.75
N ASP A 212 11.19 10.49 -26.22
CA ASP A 212 11.55 10.00 -27.56
C ASP A 212 11.82 8.49 -27.58
N MET A 213 11.44 7.76 -26.52
CA MET A 213 11.63 6.31 -26.35
C MET A 213 13.10 5.87 -26.33
N GLN A 214 14.02 6.78 -26.02
CA GLN A 214 15.45 6.48 -25.88
C GLN A 214 15.79 6.14 -24.43
N PRO A 215 16.70 5.18 -24.17
CA PRO A 215 17.12 4.84 -22.82
C PRO A 215 17.79 6.00 -22.07
N ILE A 216 17.47 6.13 -20.78
CA ILE A 216 18.14 7.09 -19.89
C ILE A 216 19.15 6.34 -19.00
N GLU A 217 20.43 6.57 -19.24
CA GLU A 217 21.54 6.05 -18.41
C GLU A 217 21.69 6.87 -17.11
N LYS A 218 22.21 6.24 -16.05
CA LYS A 218 22.55 6.89 -14.77
C LYS A 218 21.37 7.52 -14.04
N MET A 219 20.14 7.15 -14.38
CA MET A 219 18.94 7.56 -13.67
C MET A 219 18.80 6.76 -12.37
N GLU A 220 18.54 7.46 -11.27
CA GLU A 220 18.21 6.83 -9.99
C GLU A 220 16.79 6.27 -10.03
N VAL A 221 16.65 5.00 -9.68
CA VAL A 221 15.35 4.33 -9.53
C VAL A 221 15.32 3.71 -8.14
N THR A 222 14.29 4.05 -7.37
CA THR A 222 14.04 3.46 -6.06
C THR A 222 12.74 2.70 -6.08
N VAL A 223 12.75 1.46 -5.59
CA VAL A 223 11.54 0.73 -5.22
C VAL A 223 11.46 0.77 -3.70
N VAL A 224 10.43 1.43 -3.18
CA VAL A 224 10.27 1.71 -1.75
C VAL A 224 10.22 0.40 -0.97
N GLY A 225 11.01 0.31 0.10
CA GLY A 225 11.15 -0.92 0.90
C GLY A 225 11.92 -2.07 0.25
N VAL A 226 12.47 -1.90 -0.95
CA VAL A 226 13.27 -2.92 -1.65
C VAL A 226 14.70 -2.46 -1.85
N GLY A 227 14.91 -1.29 -2.46
CA GLY A 227 16.24 -0.80 -2.77
C GLY A 227 16.27 0.38 -3.73
N ARG A 228 17.44 0.99 -3.81
CA ARG A 228 17.80 2.03 -4.79
C ARG A 228 18.83 1.47 -5.78
N GLN A 229 18.65 1.76 -7.06
CA GLN A 229 19.54 1.35 -8.15
C GLN A 229 19.73 2.50 -9.13
N THR A 230 20.74 2.37 -9.99
CA THR A 230 21.01 3.30 -11.07
C THR A 230 20.91 2.57 -12.40
N THR A 231 20.30 3.19 -13.41
CA THR A 231 20.13 2.57 -14.72
C THR A 231 21.46 2.37 -15.45
N ASP A 232 21.58 1.24 -16.16
CA ASP A 232 22.72 0.96 -17.05
C ASP A 232 22.61 1.70 -18.41
N HIS A 233 23.57 1.47 -19.32
CA HIS A 233 23.61 2.11 -20.65
C HIS A 233 22.40 1.81 -21.54
N ASN A 234 21.61 0.77 -21.22
CA ASN A 234 20.36 0.44 -21.91
C ASN A 234 19.13 0.95 -21.12
N GLY A 235 19.34 1.76 -20.09
CA GLY A 235 18.30 2.36 -19.27
C GLY A 235 17.69 1.41 -18.25
N TYR A 236 18.30 0.26 -17.95
CA TYR A 236 17.71 -0.73 -17.04
C TYR A 236 18.20 -0.60 -15.60
N ALA A 237 17.25 -0.58 -14.66
CA ALA A 237 17.46 -0.84 -13.24
C ALA A 237 16.95 -2.26 -12.88
N LYS A 238 17.64 -2.95 -11.96
CA LYS A 238 17.38 -4.36 -11.62
C LYS A 238 17.06 -4.54 -10.14
N PHE A 239 15.94 -5.19 -9.86
CA PHE A 239 15.46 -5.43 -8.49
C PHE A 239 15.16 -6.91 -8.26
N TYR A 240 15.20 -7.31 -6.99
CA TYR A 240 14.82 -8.65 -6.54
C TYR A 240 13.56 -8.51 -5.69
N LEU A 241 12.41 -8.77 -6.30
CA LEU A 241 11.12 -8.73 -5.62
C LEU A 241 10.79 -10.10 -5.04
N LEU A 242 10.14 -10.12 -3.88
CA LEU A 242 9.70 -11.35 -3.22
C LEU A 242 8.30 -11.79 -3.67
N ASN A 243 7.43 -10.84 -4.01
CA ASN A 243 6.03 -11.09 -4.32
C ASN A 243 5.62 -10.29 -5.56
N GLN A 244 4.52 -10.72 -6.19
CA GLN A 244 3.72 -9.81 -6.98
C GLN A 244 2.91 -8.95 -6.01
N ASP A 245 3.02 -7.63 -6.10
CA ASP A 245 2.38 -6.69 -5.18
C ASP A 245 2.33 -5.28 -5.79
N TYR A 246 1.66 -4.37 -5.10
CA TYR A 246 1.74 -2.93 -5.35
C TYR A 246 3.02 -2.37 -4.72
N TYR A 247 3.77 -1.60 -5.51
CA TYR A 247 5.02 -0.96 -5.10
C TYR A 247 4.98 0.53 -5.38
N ALA A 248 5.36 1.34 -4.37
CA ALA A 248 5.73 2.72 -4.61
C ALA A 248 7.17 2.80 -5.11
N MET A 249 7.40 3.73 -6.02
CA MET A 249 8.69 3.93 -6.65
C MET A 249 8.98 5.41 -6.84
N THR A 250 10.28 5.72 -6.95
CA THR A 250 10.72 7.05 -7.39
C THR A 250 11.70 6.94 -8.54
N ILE A 251 11.57 7.83 -9.51
CA ILE A 251 12.48 7.94 -10.66
C ILE A 251 13.09 9.34 -10.65
N GLY A 252 14.43 9.42 -10.59
CA GLY A 252 15.15 10.68 -10.42
C GLY A 252 15.64 10.94 -9.01
N SER A 253 16.46 11.98 -8.86
CA SER A 253 17.15 12.29 -7.61
C SER A 253 16.36 13.26 -6.73
N ARG A 254 16.19 12.92 -5.44
CA ARG A 254 15.71 13.81 -4.36
C ARG A 254 14.54 14.72 -4.78
N LYS A 255 14.78 16.03 -4.91
CA LYS A 255 13.77 17.07 -5.13
C LYS A 255 13.19 17.10 -6.55
N GLU A 256 13.84 16.45 -7.51
CA GLU A 256 13.39 16.38 -8.90
C GLU A 256 12.81 15.00 -9.26
N ARG A 257 12.66 14.12 -8.28
CA ARG A 257 12.13 12.77 -8.50
C ARG A 257 10.64 12.81 -8.83
N GLU A 258 10.23 11.94 -9.73
CA GLU A 258 8.84 11.56 -9.91
C GLU A 258 8.48 10.44 -8.94
N ILE A 259 7.25 10.49 -8.41
CA ILE A 259 6.69 9.43 -7.55
C ILE A 259 5.66 8.65 -8.36
N LEU A 260 5.90 7.34 -8.47
CA LEU A 260 4.92 6.37 -8.96
C LEU A 260 4.38 5.63 -7.75
N TYR A 261 3.14 5.91 -7.36
CA TYR A 261 2.64 5.41 -6.08
C TYR A 261 2.23 3.94 -6.22
N GLU A 262 1.33 3.58 -7.12
CA GLU A 262 0.79 2.22 -7.20
C GLU A 262 1.20 1.51 -8.49
N GLU A 263 2.39 0.91 -8.49
CA GLU A 263 2.86 0.07 -9.60
C GLU A 263 2.76 -1.41 -9.26
N ILE A 264 2.11 -2.20 -10.11
CA ILE A 264 2.02 -3.65 -9.92
C ILE A 264 3.26 -4.30 -10.53
N LEU A 265 4.15 -4.79 -9.68
CA LEU A 265 5.37 -5.48 -10.09
C LEU A 265 5.35 -6.93 -9.64
N ARG A 266 5.95 -7.83 -10.43
CA ARG A 266 6.18 -9.23 -10.05
C ARG A 266 7.63 -9.64 -10.18
N PRO A 267 8.09 -10.68 -9.44
CA PRO A 267 9.43 -11.22 -9.57
C PRO A 267 9.69 -11.67 -11.00
N GLY A 268 10.82 -11.26 -11.57
CA GLY A 268 11.21 -11.62 -12.94
C GLY A 268 10.51 -10.86 -14.06
N GLY A 269 9.55 -9.97 -13.74
CA GLY A 269 8.86 -9.12 -14.71
C GLY A 269 9.80 -8.10 -15.37
N GLU A 270 9.47 -7.67 -16.58
CA GLU A 270 10.20 -6.63 -17.31
C GLU A 270 9.26 -5.49 -17.68
N TYR A 271 9.57 -4.29 -17.20
CA TYR A 271 8.68 -3.14 -17.27
C TYR A 271 9.34 -1.99 -18.02
N ARG A 272 8.53 -1.21 -18.74
CA ARG A 272 8.93 0.07 -19.35
C ARG A 272 8.26 1.21 -18.61
N TYR A 273 9.06 2.20 -18.24
CA TYR A 273 8.63 3.53 -17.87
C TYR A 273 9.00 4.49 -19.00
N VAL A 274 8.08 5.38 -19.35
CA VAL A 274 8.33 6.49 -20.26
C VAL A 274 8.12 7.79 -19.48
N GLN A 275 9.13 8.64 -19.50
CA GLN A 275 9.10 9.92 -18.81
C GLN A 275 7.98 10.81 -19.32
N ASP A 276 7.18 11.34 -18.41
CA ASP A 276 6.22 12.40 -18.69
C ASP A 276 6.75 13.72 -18.12
N LEU A 277 7.02 14.68 -19.00
CA LEU A 277 7.54 15.99 -18.60
C LEU A 277 6.45 16.90 -18.02
N ASN A 278 5.17 16.59 -18.25
CA ASN A 278 4.03 17.41 -17.87
C ASN A 278 3.41 16.97 -16.54
N GLN A 279 3.64 15.73 -16.10
CA GLN A 279 3.11 15.20 -14.84
C GLN A 279 4.19 14.45 -14.06
N ARG A 280 4.62 15.02 -12.94
CA ARG A 280 5.69 14.47 -12.08
C ARG A 280 5.22 13.96 -10.72
N SER A 281 3.93 14.05 -10.42
CA SER A 281 3.34 13.56 -9.18
C SER A 281 1.99 12.89 -9.41
N GLY A 282 1.62 11.99 -8.48
CA GLY A 282 0.32 11.33 -8.46
C GLY A 282 0.08 10.34 -9.61
N ARG A 283 1.15 9.85 -10.27
CA ARG A 283 1.02 8.84 -11.34
C ARG A 283 0.99 7.44 -10.73
N ILE A 284 0.07 6.62 -11.21
CA ILE A 284 -0.11 5.22 -10.84
C ILE A 284 -0.32 4.38 -12.09
N HIS A 285 0.03 3.09 -12.03
CA HIS A 285 -0.11 2.14 -13.14
C HIS A 285 0.49 2.61 -14.48
N VAL A 286 1.63 3.31 -14.43
CA VAL A 286 2.28 3.83 -15.64
C VAL A 286 3.31 2.89 -16.23
N LEU A 287 3.78 1.92 -15.44
CA LEU A 287 4.68 0.89 -15.95
C LEU A 287 3.94 -0.08 -16.85
N THR A 288 4.44 -0.26 -18.06
CA THR A 288 3.93 -1.28 -18.98
C THR A 288 4.80 -2.53 -18.89
N GLU A 289 4.22 -3.67 -18.50
CA GLU A 289 4.92 -4.95 -18.55
C GLU A 289 5.11 -5.42 -20.00
N ARG A 290 6.33 -5.83 -20.34
CA ARG A 290 6.63 -6.52 -21.60
C ARG A 290 6.23 -7.98 -21.47
N ILE A 291 5.17 -8.36 -22.17
CA ILE A 291 4.81 -9.78 -22.34
C ILE A 291 5.89 -10.43 -23.21
N LYS A 292 6.48 -11.52 -22.70
CA LYS A 292 7.45 -12.34 -23.44
C LYS A 292 6.75 -13.37 -24.32
#